data_AF-A0A3Q2TU39-F1
#
_entry.id   AF-A0A3Q2TU39-F1
#
_cell.length_a   1.000
_cell.length_b   1.000
_cell.length_c   1.000
_cell.angle_alpha   90.00
_cell.angle_beta   90.00
_cell.angle_gamma   90.00
#
_symmetry.space_group_name_H-M   'P 1'
#
loop_
_entity.id
_entity.type
_entity.pdbx_description
1 polymer ?
#
loop_
_entity_poly.entity_id
_entity_poly.type
_entity_poly.pdbx_seq_one_letter_code
_entity_poly.pdbx_strand_id
1 'polypeptide(L)'
;MGVLSNLTVTVLLISLSLLVASLHLLFRNEGRLVRSVHYDPNEVTAHKKPGSSSYYYYYYYPGVPKSDGPPESLQRSGTSWQTGCSVAPQSRFDCGRDRLLSQEECEERECCYAPLPGSAGPPWCFYPAPYPGYTMGRLTPSERGQTATLTRASPSYLPKDVSTLSLEAMDETPGCFHLVLKDPSSERYKVPLPAGRPQTEAFQDQDALYTTQYQHHPFGFVVRRKSSGRVL
;
A
#
# COMPACT_ATOMS: atom_id res chain seq x y z
N MET A 1 29.94 -48.28 -41.04
CA MET A 1 30.34 -47.78 -39.70
C MET A 1 30.94 -46.39 -39.89
N GLY A 2 30.16 -45.34 -39.67
CA GLY A 2 30.62 -43.95 -39.86
C GLY A 2 31.24 -43.43 -38.57
N VAL A 3 32.57 -43.23 -38.57
CA VAL A 3 33.27 -42.59 -37.46
C VAL A 3 33.06 -41.08 -37.60
N LEU A 4 32.24 -40.50 -36.73
CA LEU A 4 32.09 -39.05 -36.65
C LEU A 4 33.45 -38.44 -36.30
N SER A 5 33.91 -37.48 -37.10
CA SER A 5 35.15 -36.76 -36.85
C SER A 5 35.11 -36.09 -35.47
N ASN A 6 36.24 -36.04 -34.77
CA ASN A 6 36.36 -35.39 -33.45
C ASN A 6 35.77 -33.97 -33.43
N LEU A 7 35.83 -33.26 -34.57
CA LEU A 7 35.24 -31.93 -34.74
C LEU A 7 33.71 -31.93 -34.71
N THR A 8 33.07 -32.96 -35.27
CA THR A 8 31.60 -33.10 -35.25
C THR A 8 31.09 -33.46 -33.85
N VAL A 9 31.88 -34.25 -33.10
CA VAL A 9 31.57 -34.60 -31.71
C VAL A 9 31.69 -33.39 -30.80
N THR A 10 32.72 -32.56 -30.96
CA THR A 10 32.88 -31.34 -30.14
C THR A 10 31.80 -30.30 -30.42
N VAL A 11 31.40 -30.11 -31.67
CA VAL A 11 30.30 -29.19 -32.02
C VAL A 11 28.97 -29.66 -31.44
N LEU A 12 28.69 -30.97 -31.45
CA LEU A 12 27.49 -31.55 -30.83
C LEU A 12 27.48 -31.40 -29.31
N LEU A 13 28.63 -31.55 -28.64
CA LEU A 13 28.73 -31.36 -27.19
C LEU A 13 28.54 -29.89 -26.80
N ILE A 14 29.10 -28.96 -27.57
CA ILE A 14 28.92 -27.51 -27.33
C ILE A 14 27.46 -27.11 -27.55
N SER A 15 26.83 -27.55 -28.65
CA SER A 15 25.43 -27.23 -28.92
C SER A 15 24.49 -27.81 -27.86
N LEU A 16 24.74 -29.04 -27.40
CA LEU A 16 23.98 -29.66 -26.30
C LEU A 16 24.17 -28.89 -24.98
N SER A 17 25.39 -28.46 -24.67
CA SER A 17 25.65 -27.67 -23.46
C SER A 17 24.96 -26.30 -23.47
N LEU A 18 24.89 -25.63 -24.63
CA LEU A 18 24.16 -24.37 -24.79
C LEU A 18 22.65 -24.57 -24.69
N LEU A 19 22.12 -25.68 -25.21
CA LEU A 19 20.71 -26.06 -25.08
C LEU A 19 20.33 -26.38 -23.63
N VAL A 20 21.19 -27.09 -22.91
CA VAL A 20 20.98 -27.38 -21.49
C VAL A 20 21.06 -26.09 -20.66
N ALA A 21 21.99 -25.18 -20.98
CA ALA A 21 22.08 -23.88 -20.32
C ALA A 21 20.85 -22.99 -20.60
N SER A 22 20.34 -22.98 -21.84
CA SER A 22 19.13 -22.22 -22.18
C SER A 22 17.88 -22.82 -21.53
N LEU A 23 17.75 -24.16 -21.50
CA LEU A 23 16.70 -24.82 -20.72
C LEU A 23 16.82 -24.48 -19.24
N HIS A 24 18.01 -24.54 -18.64
CA HIS A 24 18.19 -24.15 -17.23
C HIS A 24 17.85 -22.68 -16.97
N LEU A 25 18.11 -21.77 -17.91
CA LEU A 25 17.70 -20.36 -17.80
C LEU A 25 16.19 -20.20 -17.90
N LEU A 26 15.52 -20.95 -18.79
CA LEU A 26 14.05 -20.98 -18.90
C LEU A 26 13.41 -21.59 -17.64
N PHE A 27 13.93 -22.70 -17.13
CA PHE A 27 13.45 -23.36 -15.90
C PHE A 27 13.79 -22.58 -14.62
N ARG A 28 14.86 -21.77 -14.61
CA ARG A 28 15.15 -20.86 -13.50
C ARG A 28 14.24 -19.62 -13.51
N ASN A 29 13.70 -19.24 -14.67
CA ASN A 29 12.73 -18.15 -14.81
C ASN A 29 11.29 -18.62 -14.57
N GLU A 30 11.03 -19.92 -14.60
CA GLU A 30 9.87 -20.56 -13.96
C GLU A 30 10.08 -20.59 -12.44
N GLY A 31 10.29 -19.41 -11.84
CA GLY A 31 10.02 -19.21 -10.43
C GLY A 31 8.59 -19.66 -10.20
N ARG A 32 8.44 -20.69 -9.38
CA ARG A 32 7.18 -21.33 -8.95
C ARG A 32 6.03 -20.32 -9.02
N LEU A 33 5.25 -20.34 -10.10
CA LEU A 33 4.00 -19.61 -10.22
C LEU A 33 3.05 -20.18 -9.16
N VAL A 34 3.16 -19.69 -7.93
CA VAL A 34 2.17 -19.92 -6.90
C VAL A 34 1.00 -19.02 -7.28
N ARG A 35 0.11 -19.59 -8.10
CA ARG A 35 -1.16 -18.99 -8.45
C ARG A 35 -1.89 -18.62 -7.16
N SER A 36 -2.07 -17.32 -6.93
CA SER A 36 -3.12 -16.82 -6.05
C SER A 36 -4.43 -17.47 -6.50
N VAL A 37 -5.14 -18.11 -5.58
CA VAL A 37 -6.45 -18.71 -5.87
C VAL A 37 -7.32 -17.62 -6.51
N HIS A 38 -7.85 -17.94 -7.69
CA HIS A 38 -8.61 -17.02 -8.53
C HIS A 38 -9.79 -16.43 -7.73
N TYR A 39 -9.87 -15.09 -7.67
CA TYR A 39 -11.03 -14.36 -7.16
C TYR A 39 -12.08 -14.28 -8.28
N ASP A 40 -13.21 -14.99 -8.13
CA ASP A 40 -14.39 -14.85 -8.99
C ASP A 40 -15.34 -13.79 -8.39
N PRO A 41 -15.63 -12.68 -9.07
CA PRO A 41 -16.48 -11.60 -8.57
C PRO A 41 -17.96 -11.98 -8.39
N ASN A 42 -18.43 -13.12 -8.87
CA ASN A 42 -19.86 -13.43 -8.97
C ASN A 42 -20.49 -14.07 -7.72
N GLU A 43 -19.73 -14.35 -6.66
CA GLU A 43 -20.22 -15.07 -5.46
C GLU A 43 -20.33 -14.16 -4.21
N VAL A 44 -20.97 -13.00 -4.36
CA VAL A 44 -21.25 -12.09 -3.23
C VAL A 44 -22.74 -12.12 -2.91
N THR A 45 -23.13 -12.81 -1.82
CA THR A 45 -24.52 -12.78 -1.32
C THR A 45 -24.62 -11.85 -0.10
N ALA A 46 -25.49 -10.84 -0.17
CA ALA A 46 -25.71 -9.90 0.92
C ALA A 46 -26.71 -10.47 1.94
N HIS A 47 -26.31 -10.54 3.21
CA HIS A 47 -27.20 -10.97 4.30
C HIS A 47 -27.51 -9.80 5.26
N LYS A 48 -28.80 -9.63 5.58
CA LYS A 48 -29.30 -8.64 6.54
C LYS A 48 -29.55 -9.31 7.89
N LYS A 49 -28.89 -8.84 8.96
CA LYS A 49 -29.20 -9.29 10.34
C LYS A 49 -30.58 -8.76 10.76
N PRO A 50 -31.47 -9.58 11.35
CA PRO A 50 -32.72 -9.08 11.92
C PRO A 50 -32.41 -8.07 13.03
N GLY A 51 -32.92 -6.85 12.91
CA GLY A 51 -32.73 -5.77 13.91
C GLY A 51 -31.55 -4.83 13.68
N SER A 52 -30.80 -4.94 12.56
CA SER A 52 -29.72 -4.01 12.20
C SER A 52 -29.97 -3.34 10.85
N SER A 53 -29.65 -2.05 10.72
CA SER A 53 -29.65 -1.33 9.44
C SER A 53 -28.34 -1.51 8.64
N SER A 54 -27.43 -2.36 9.12
CA SER A 54 -26.09 -2.55 8.55
C SER A 54 -25.97 -3.91 7.86
N TYR A 55 -25.49 -3.90 6.61
CA TYR A 55 -25.22 -5.10 5.81
C TYR A 55 -23.81 -5.61 6.12
N TYR A 56 -23.67 -6.93 6.31
CA TYR A 56 -22.37 -7.59 6.48
C TYR A 56 -22.24 -8.74 5.47
N TYR A 57 -21.06 -8.86 4.88
CA TYR A 57 -20.71 -9.95 3.94
C TYR A 57 -19.97 -11.05 4.70
N TYR A 58 -20.38 -12.30 4.49
CA TYR A 58 -19.67 -13.50 4.95
C TYR A 58 -19.41 -14.42 3.76
N TYR A 59 -18.23 -14.99 3.69
CA TYR A 59 -17.83 -15.94 2.64
C TYR A 59 -17.79 -17.36 3.22
N TYR A 60 -18.46 -18.30 2.56
CA TYR A 60 -18.40 -19.73 2.85
C TYR A 60 -17.66 -20.42 1.71
N TYR A 61 -16.62 -21.20 2.01
CA TYR A 61 -16.05 -22.13 1.04
C TYR A 61 -15.84 -23.52 1.66
N PRO A 62 -16.29 -24.60 0.97
CA PRO A 62 -16.19 -25.97 1.45
C PRO A 62 -14.75 -26.50 1.36
N GLY A 63 -14.42 -27.39 2.30
CA GLY A 63 -13.05 -27.72 2.71
C GLY A 63 -12.10 -28.26 1.64
N VAL A 64 -10.81 -27.97 1.84
CA VAL A 64 -9.67 -28.55 1.13
C VAL A 64 -8.76 -29.26 2.16
N PRO A 65 -8.19 -30.46 1.84
CA PRO A 65 -7.54 -31.32 2.81
C PRO A 65 -6.18 -30.79 3.28
N LYS A 66 -5.80 -31.13 4.52
CA LYS A 66 -4.50 -30.86 5.11
C LYS A 66 -3.39 -31.61 4.37
N SER A 67 -2.29 -30.93 4.06
CA SER A 67 -1.01 -31.58 3.78
C SER A 67 0.15 -30.82 4.43
N ASP A 68 1.08 -31.62 4.94
CA ASP A 68 2.05 -31.35 5.99
C ASP A 68 3.30 -30.55 5.58
N GLY A 69 3.86 -29.81 6.56
CA GLY A 69 5.29 -29.50 6.70
C GLY A 69 5.85 -28.28 5.94
N PRO A 70 6.64 -27.39 6.57
CA PRO A 70 7.25 -26.25 5.90
C PRO A 70 8.63 -26.62 5.31
N PRO A 71 9.01 -26.17 4.10
CA PRO A 71 10.40 -26.13 3.70
C PRO A 71 11.02 -24.78 4.07
N GLU A 72 12.18 -24.94 4.68
CA GLU A 72 13.14 -23.98 5.21
C GLU A 72 13.57 -22.88 4.23
N SER A 73 13.77 -21.69 4.79
CA SER A 73 14.05 -20.43 4.12
C SER A 73 15.44 -20.37 3.46
N LEU A 74 15.49 -20.09 2.15
CA LEU A 74 16.69 -19.48 1.55
C LEU A 74 16.66 -17.96 1.77
N GLN A 75 17.33 -17.52 2.83
CA GLN A 75 17.68 -16.12 3.03
C GLN A 75 18.68 -15.68 1.95
N ARG A 76 18.27 -14.78 1.07
CA ARG A 76 19.17 -14.10 0.14
C ARG A 76 19.40 -12.67 0.64
N SER A 77 20.67 -12.40 0.97
CA SER A 77 21.19 -11.15 1.54
C SER A 77 20.97 -9.94 0.62
N GLY A 78 20.29 -8.91 1.17
CA GLY A 78 20.11 -7.58 0.58
C GLY A 78 19.92 -6.55 1.71
N THR A 79 21.03 -6.12 2.28
CA THR A 79 21.15 -5.40 3.55
C THR A 79 20.86 -3.90 3.38
N SER A 80 19.61 -3.48 3.62
CA SER A 80 19.20 -2.14 4.16
C SER A 80 17.68 -1.95 4.19
N TRP A 81 16.92 -2.65 3.34
CA TRP A 81 15.45 -2.57 3.24
C TRP A 81 14.70 -3.50 4.21
N GLN A 82 15.39 -4.50 4.75
CA GLN A 82 14.81 -5.60 5.53
C GLN A 82 14.33 -5.19 6.94
N THR A 83 14.84 -4.09 7.50
CA THR A 83 14.40 -3.63 8.84
C THR A 83 12.95 -3.11 8.82
N GLY A 84 12.48 -2.62 7.67
CA GLY A 84 11.14 -2.04 7.52
C GLY A 84 10.00 -3.06 7.38
N CYS A 85 10.31 -4.34 7.15
CA CYS A 85 9.30 -5.37 6.88
C CYS A 85 8.75 -6.08 8.14
N SER A 86 9.24 -5.73 9.33
CA SER A 86 8.76 -6.25 10.60
C SER A 86 7.45 -5.58 11.05
N VAL A 87 6.41 -5.64 10.22
CA VAL A 87 5.07 -5.08 10.50
C VAL A 87 4.12 -6.20 10.92
N ALA A 88 3.52 -6.04 12.11
CA ALA A 88 2.56 -7.00 12.63
C ALA A 88 1.36 -7.15 11.67
N PRO A 89 0.81 -8.36 11.45
CA PRO A 89 -0.23 -8.61 10.45
C PRO A 89 -1.38 -7.61 10.46
N GLN A 90 -1.92 -7.29 11.65
CA GLN A 90 -3.03 -6.36 11.84
C GLN A 90 -2.72 -4.89 11.53
N SER A 91 -1.43 -4.54 11.39
CA SER A 91 -0.95 -3.20 11.09
C SER A 91 -0.43 -3.06 9.66
N ARG A 92 -0.54 -4.13 8.85
CA ARG A 92 -0.11 -4.12 7.45
C ARG A 92 -1.12 -3.35 6.59
N PHE A 93 -0.61 -2.41 5.81
CA PHE A 93 -1.36 -1.71 4.79
C PHE A 93 -1.03 -2.30 3.42
N ASP A 94 -2.07 -2.61 2.64
CA ASP A 94 -1.94 -3.29 1.35
C ASP A 94 -1.22 -2.41 0.32
N CYS A 95 -0.19 -2.98 -0.31
CA CYS A 95 0.60 -2.35 -1.38
C CYS A 95 0.16 -2.83 -2.80
N GLY A 96 -0.74 -3.82 -2.88
CA GLY A 96 -1.33 -4.36 -4.11
C GLY A 96 -2.76 -3.91 -4.37
N ARG A 97 -3.18 -2.73 -3.89
CA ARG A 97 -4.60 -2.31 -3.93
C ARG A 97 -5.21 -2.19 -5.33
N ASP A 98 -4.38 -1.98 -6.35
CA ASP A 98 -4.79 -1.83 -7.75
C ASP A 98 -4.85 -3.17 -8.50
N ARG A 99 -4.08 -4.18 -8.08
CA ARG A 99 -4.05 -5.51 -8.70
C ARG A 99 -3.34 -6.54 -7.82
N LEU A 100 -3.61 -7.81 -8.06
CA LEU A 100 -2.83 -8.91 -7.47
C LEU A 100 -1.38 -8.86 -7.97
N LEU A 101 -0.43 -9.11 -7.07
CA LEU A 101 1.01 -9.06 -7.34
C LEU A 101 1.67 -10.40 -7.01
N SER A 102 2.65 -10.81 -7.82
CA SER A 102 3.62 -11.81 -7.42
C SER A 102 4.53 -11.29 -6.28
N GLN A 103 5.38 -12.16 -5.74
CA GLN A 103 6.41 -11.72 -4.79
C GLN A 103 7.33 -10.69 -5.43
N GLU A 104 7.80 -10.98 -6.65
CA GLU A 104 8.70 -10.11 -7.40
C GLU A 104 8.05 -8.77 -7.71
N GLU A 105 6.80 -8.75 -8.18
CA GLU A 105 6.09 -7.50 -8.46
C GLU A 105 5.81 -6.68 -7.19
N CYS A 106 5.69 -7.34 -6.03
CA CYS A 106 5.57 -6.66 -4.73
C CYS A 106 6.89 -5.98 -4.34
N GLU A 107 8.00 -6.70 -4.46
CA GLU A 107 9.34 -6.22 -4.12
C GLU A 107 9.80 -5.12 -5.09
N GLU A 108 9.41 -5.19 -6.38
CA GLU A 108 9.61 -4.13 -7.38
C GLU A 108 8.91 -2.82 -7.02
N ARG A 109 7.83 -2.89 -6.22
CA ARG A 109 7.17 -1.70 -5.64
C ARG A 109 7.85 -1.21 -4.35
N GLU A 110 9.00 -1.76 -4.01
CA GLU A 110 9.71 -1.50 -2.74
C GLU A 110 8.84 -1.85 -1.51
N CYS A 111 7.96 -2.83 -1.67
CA CYS A 111 7.07 -3.33 -0.63
C CYS A 111 7.56 -4.66 -0.06
N CYS A 112 6.99 -5.03 1.08
CA CYS A 112 7.32 -6.26 1.79
C CYS A 112 6.38 -7.38 1.39
N TYR A 113 6.93 -8.56 1.12
CA TYR A 113 6.16 -9.77 0.86
C TYR A 113 6.32 -10.75 2.04
N ALA A 114 5.23 -11.01 2.78
CA ALA A 114 5.23 -12.01 3.85
C ALA A 114 3.88 -12.76 3.87
N PRO A 115 3.81 -13.98 3.32
CA PRO A 115 2.58 -14.75 3.28
C PRO A 115 2.12 -15.16 4.69
N LEU A 116 0.81 -15.26 4.87
CA LEU A 116 0.19 -15.72 6.11
C LEU A 116 -0.74 -16.91 5.81
N PRO A 117 -0.20 -18.14 5.82
CA PRO A 117 -1.00 -19.34 5.55
C PRO A 117 -2.11 -19.49 6.60
N GLY A 118 -3.35 -19.71 6.15
CA GLY A 118 -4.48 -19.98 7.05
C GLY A 118 -5.07 -18.75 7.76
N SER A 119 -4.58 -17.53 7.51
CA SER A 119 -5.25 -16.30 7.94
C SER A 119 -5.82 -15.54 6.74
N ALA A 120 -7.13 -15.33 6.73
CA ALA A 120 -7.76 -14.37 5.82
C ALA A 120 -7.69 -12.97 6.45
N GLY A 121 -7.46 -11.93 5.62
CA GLY A 121 -7.53 -10.53 6.04
C GLY A 121 -6.26 -9.73 5.71
N PRO A 122 -5.14 -9.93 6.44
CA PRO A 122 -3.96 -9.11 6.23
C PRO A 122 -3.28 -9.35 4.87
N PRO A 123 -2.80 -8.29 4.20
CA PRO A 123 -2.15 -8.42 2.91
C PRO A 123 -0.79 -9.12 3.03
N TRP A 124 -0.49 -9.96 2.04
CA TRP A 124 0.83 -10.58 1.90
C TRP A 124 1.85 -9.58 1.35
N CYS A 125 1.42 -8.70 0.44
CA CYS A 125 2.22 -7.57 -0.06
C CYS A 125 1.81 -6.28 0.67
N PHE A 126 2.70 -5.70 1.46
CA PHE A 126 2.38 -4.55 2.32
C PHE A 126 3.49 -3.51 2.36
N TYR A 127 3.13 -2.27 2.69
CA TYR A 127 4.10 -1.19 2.84
C TYR A 127 5.05 -1.44 4.03
N PRO A 128 6.38 -1.29 3.88
CA PRO A 128 7.31 -1.25 5.01
C PRO A 128 7.06 -0.05 5.93
N ALA A 129 7.59 -0.12 7.14
CA ALA A 129 7.65 1.00 8.06
C ALA A 129 9.10 1.53 8.19
N PRO A 130 9.41 2.78 7.78
CA PRO A 130 8.56 3.74 7.07
C PRO A 130 8.62 3.56 5.53
N TYR A 131 7.48 3.69 4.84
CA TYR A 131 7.41 3.74 3.38
C TYR A 131 7.47 5.20 2.86
N PRO A 132 8.15 5.48 1.73
CA PRO A 132 8.26 6.84 1.20
C PRO A 132 6.91 7.49 0.88
N GLY A 133 6.63 8.59 1.59
CA GLY A 133 5.44 9.43 1.42
C GLY A 133 5.77 10.84 0.96
N TYR A 134 4.85 11.77 1.23
CA TYR A 134 5.14 13.19 1.11
C TYR A 134 6.00 13.67 2.29
N THR A 135 6.73 14.76 2.09
CA THR A 135 7.43 15.52 3.13
C THR A 135 6.73 16.86 3.27
N MET A 136 6.45 17.26 4.50
CA MET A 136 5.74 18.51 4.77
C MET A 136 6.73 19.66 4.93
N GLY A 137 6.49 20.77 4.24
CA GLY A 137 7.21 22.01 4.42
C GLY A 137 6.81 22.72 5.72
N ARG A 138 7.28 23.96 5.88
CA ARG A 138 6.91 24.78 7.04
C ARG A 138 5.41 25.10 7.02
N LEU A 139 4.77 24.96 8.17
CA LEU A 139 3.42 25.46 8.39
C LEU A 139 3.43 26.99 8.53
N THR A 140 2.58 27.66 7.76
CA THR A 140 2.46 29.13 7.73
C THR A 140 1.01 29.56 7.89
N PRO A 141 0.72 30.71 8.54
CA PRO A 141 -0.63 31.24 8.65
C PRO A 141 -1.27 31.51 7.28
N SER A 142 -2.59 31.31 7.18
CA SER A 142 -3.41 31.65 6.03
C SER A 142 -4.70 32.34 6.49
N GLU A 143 -5.48 32.91 5.56
CA GLU A 143 -6.75 33.59 5.88
C GLU A 143 -7.77 32.70 6.62
N ARG A 144 -7.69 31.37 6.43
CA ARG A 144 -8.64 30.41 7.01
C ARG A 144 -8.02 29.48 8.05
N GLY A 145 -6.77 29.70 8.44
CA GLY A 145 -6.06 28.85 9.39
C GLY A 145 -4.57 28.76 9.07
N GLN A 146 -4.10 27.58 8.70
CA GLN A 146 -2.71 27.30 8.39
C GLN A 146 -2.57 26.62 7.02
N THR A 147 -1.40 26.75 6.41
CA THR A 147 -1.07 26.09 5.14
C THR A 147 0.37 25.60 5.11
N ALA A 148 0.63 24.54 4.36
CA ALA A 148 1.97 24.03 4.09
C ALA A 148 2.04 23.39 2.71
N THR A 149 3.23 23.34 2.14
CA THR A 149 3.50 22.56 0.92
C THR A 149 3.85 21.13 1.30
N LEU A 150 3.31 20.13 0.61
CA LEU A 150 3.72 18.73 0.72
C LEU A 150 4.45 18.32 -0.56
N THR A 151 5.63 17.72 -0.44
CA THR A 151 6.44 17.31 -1.60
C THR A 151 6.76 15.82 -1.57
N ARG A 152 6.58 15.14 -2.71
CA ARG A 152 6.96 13.75 -2.92
C ARG A 152 8.16 13.71 -3.87
N ALA A 153 9.30 13.23 -3.37
CA ALA A 153 10.55 13.20 -4.12
C ALA A 153 10.57 12.12 -5.21
N SER A 154 10.09 10.91 -4.88
CA SER A 154 10.04 9.78 -5.80
C SER A 154 8.58 9.42 -6.11
N PRO A 155 8.22 9.18 -7.37
CA PRO A 155 6.88 8.71 -7.72
C PRO A 155 6.58 7.38 -7.02
N SER A 156 5.30 7.10 -6.82
CA SER A 156 4.81 5.79 -6.43
C SER A 156 4.69 4.87 -7.65
N TYR A 157 4.24 3.64 -7.41
CA TYR A 157 3.87 2.72 -8.49
C TYR A 157 2.54 3.08 -9.17
N LEU A 158 1.79 4.05 -8.65
CA LEU A 158 0.53 4.50 -9.24
C LEU A 158 0.80 5.53 -10.35
N PRO A 159 -0.01 5.53 -11.42
CA PRO A 159 0.16 6.49 -12.49
C PRO A 159 -0.26 7.90 -12.04
N LYS A 160 0.39 8.91 -12.62
CA LYS A 160 0.02 10.34 -12.49
C LYS A 160 0.05 10.87 -11.04
N ASP A 161 1.09 10.50 -10.29
CA ASP A 161 1.35 11.14 -8.99
C ASP A 161 1.49 12.66 -9.14
N VAL A 162 0.92 13.38 -8.18
CA VAL A 162 1.06 14.83 -8.07
C VAL A 162 2.20 15.11 -7.10
N SER A 163 3.37 15.51 -7.62
CA SER A 163 4.59 15.63 -6.81
C SER A 163 4.51 16.72 -5.72
N THR A 164 3.72 17.76 -5.93
CA THR A 164 3.54 18.87 -4.98
C THR A 164 2.06 19.06 -4.65
N LEU A 165 1.71 19.02 -3.37
CA LEU A 165 0.36 19.34 -2.89
C LEU A 165 0.39 20.58 -1.99
N SER A 166 -0.72 21.29 -1.93
CA SER A 166 -1.00 22.30 -0.91
C SER A 166 -1.88 21.70 0.18
N LEU A 167 -1.45 21.81 1.43
CA LEU A 167 -2.23 21.52 2.63
C LEU A 167 -2.87 22.81 3.13
N GLU A 168 -4.16 22.77 3.42
CA GLU A 168 -4.90 23.79 4.18
C GLU A 168 -5.50 23.12 5.42
N ALA A 169 -5.17 23.62 6.60
CA ALA A 169 -5.71 23.18 7.88
C ALA A 169 -6.49 24.34 8.50
N MET A 170 -7.79 24.15 8.68
CA MET A 170 -8.74 25.19 9.04
C MET A 170 -9.50 24.78 10.31
N ASP A 171 -9.54 25.69 11.26
CA ASP A 171 -10.32 25.55 12.48
C ASP A 171 -11.67 26.22 12.28
N GLU A 172 -12.63 25.47 11.73
CA GLU A 172 -13.92 26.02 11.34
C GLU A 172 -14.79 26.32 12.56
N THR A 173 -14.86 25.41 13.53
CA THR A 173 -15.66 25.60 14.75
C THR A 173 -14.97 24.89 15.92
N PRO A 174 -15.39 25.10 17.19
CA PRO A 174 -14.85 24.34 18.32
C PRO A 174 -14.79 22.83 18.10
N GLY A 175 -15.76 22.27 17.36
CA GLY A 175 -15.87 20.83 17.10
C GLY A 175 -15.56 20.41 15.65
N CYS A 176 -15.13 21.33 14.78
CA CYS A 176 -14.90 21.04 13.36
C CYS A 176 -13.50 21.47 12.94
N PHE A 177 -12.64 20.48 12.74
CA PHE A 177 -11.36 20.63 12.05
C PHE A 177 -11.54 20.25 10.59
N HIS A 178 -11.19 21.14 9.66
CA HIS A 178 -11.28 20.89 8.23
C HIS A 178 -9.88 20.92 7.61
N LEU A 179 -9.48 19.78 7.03
CA LEU A 179 -8.22 19.62 6.33
C LEU A 179 -8.47 19.39 4.84
N VAL A 180 -7.75 20.12 3.99
CA VAL A 180 -7.83 19.98 2.54
C VAL A 180 -6.43 19.79 1.95
N LEU A 181 -6.30 18.79 1.07
CA LEU A 181 -5.13 18.60 0.22
C LEU A 181 -5.51 18.92 -1.23
N LYS A 182 -4.78 19.82 -1.87
CA LYS A 182 -5.05 20.28 -3.23
C LYS A 182 -3.84 20.10 -4.11
N ASP A 183 -4.09 19.91 -5.39
CA ASP A 183 -3.09 20.13 -6.44
C ASP A 183 -3.04 21.64 -6.72
N PRO A 184 -1.90 22.33 -6.44
CA PRO A 184 -1.78 23.76 -6.68
C PRO A 184 -1.56 24.11 -8.16
N SER A 185 -1.19 23.12 -8.99
CA SER A 185 -0.89 23.32 -10.41
C SER A 185 -2.09 23.04 -11.32
N SER A 186 -3.09 22.31 -10.82
CA SER A 186 -4.30 21.97 -11.58
C SER A 186 -5.54 21.99 -10.70
N GLU A 187 -6.59 22.68 -11.15
CA GLU A 187 -7.88 22.60 -10.48
C GLU A 187 -8.49 21.21 -10.67
N ARG A 188 -8.62 20.46 -9.58
CA ARG A 188 -9.29 19.16 -9.55
C ARG A 188 -10.76 19.33 -9.23
N TYR A 189 -11.55 18.35 -9.66
CA TYR A 189 -12.98 18.27 -9.35
C TYR A 189 -13.23 18.40 -7.85
N LYS A 190 -14.19 19.26 -7.48
CA LYS A 190 -14.72 19.43 -6.13
C LYS A 190 -16.20 19.10 -6.17
N VAL A 191 -16.67 18.34 -5.19
CA VAL A 191 -18.10 18.05 -5.05
C VAL A 191 -18.84 19.36 -4.82
N PRO A 192 -19.85 19.71 -5.65
CA PRO A 192 -20.68 20.87 -5.40
C PRO A 192 -21.50 20.63 -4.13
N LEU A 193 -21.14 21.34 -3.06
CA LEU A 193 -21.91 21.37 -1.83
C LEU A 193 -22.70 22.67 -1.75
N PRO A 194 -23.93 22.66 -1.21
CA PRO A 194 -24.63 23.90 -0.94
C PRO A 194 -23.77 24.79 -0.03
N ALA A 195 -23.84 26.11 -0.25
CA ALA A 195 -23.12 27.05 0.59
C ALA A 195 -23.43 26.76 2.06
N GLY A 196 -22.39 26.45 2.83
CA GLY A 196 -22.50 26.31 4.27
C GLY A 196 -23.05 27.60 4.88
N ARG A 197 -23.69 27.49 6.05
CA ARG A 197 -24.14 28.70 6.76
C ARG A 197 -22.94 29.62 6.98
N PRO A 198 -23.05 30.93 6.72
CA PRO A 198 -22.01 31.88 7.07
C PRO A 198 -21.68 31.74 8.55
N GLN A 199 -20.43 31.48 8.88
CA GLN A 199 -19.98 31.52 10.26
C GLN A 199 -20.08 32.98 10.72
N THR A 200 -21.01 33.22 11.64
CA THR A 200 -21.40 34.59 12.05
C THR A 200 -20.54 35.09 13.20
N GLU A 201 -19.70 34.24 13.80
CA GLU A 201 -18.88 34.58 14.96
C GLU A 201 -17.43 34.16 14.74
N ALA A 202 -16.51 35.08 15.02
CA ALA A 202 -15.07 34.81 14.96
C ALA A 202 -14.68 33.90 16.13
N PHE A 203 -14.40 32.64 15.82
CA PHE A 203 -13.94 31.65 16.78
C PHE A 203 -12.48 31.92 17.18
N GLN A 204 -12.19 31.84 18.48
CA GLN A 204 -10.83 31.91 19.03
C GLN A 204 -10.27 30.48 19.16
N ASP A 205 -9.02 30.27 18.77
CA ASP A 205 -8.32 28.96 18.83
C ASP A 205 -8.41 28.28 20.22
N GLN A 206 -8.56 29.06 21.29
CA GLN A 206 -8.69 28.52 22.65
C GLN A 206 -9.96 27.67 22.87
N ASP A 207 -11.02 27.91 22.10
CA ASP A 207 -12.30 27.22 22.23
C ASP A 207 -12.29 25.84 21.53
N ALA A 208 -11.22 25.50 20.80
CA ALA A 208 -11.11 24.21 20.09
C ALA A 208 -11.21 23.03 21.07
N LEU A 209 -12.06 22.05 20.72
CA LEU A 209 -12.23 20.79 21.46
C LEU A 209 -11.19 19.74 21.08
N TYR A 210 -10.27 20.10 20.18
CA TYR A 210 -9.23 19.24 19.65
C TYR A 210 -7.88 19.98 19.62
N THR A 211 -6.81 19.20 19.44
CA THR A 211 -5.46 19.71 19.17
C THR A 211 -4.89 18.95 17.96
N THR A 212 -4.13 19.64 17.12
CA THR A 212 -3.51 19.05 15.92
C THR A 212 -1.98 18.95 16.09
N GLN A 213 -1.40 17.88 15.55
CA GLN A 213 0.04 17.67 15.47
C GLN A 213 0.40 17.19 14.07
N TYR A 214 1.56 17.61 13.57
CA TYR A 214 2.01 17.28 12.22
C TYR A 214 3.36 16.56 12.27
N GLN A 215 3.46 15.47 11.53
CA GLN A 215 4.70 14.76 11.28
C GLN A 215 5.29 15.24 9.95
N HIS A 216 6.58 15.59 9.97
CA HIS A 216 7.27 16.14 8.80
C HIS A 216 7.56 15.09 7.72
N HIS A 217 8.10 13.93 8.10
CA HIS A 217 8.52 12.87 7.17
C HIS A 217 8.37 11.47 7.78
N PRO A 218 7.72 10.51 7.08
CA PRO A 218 6.70 10.77 6.07
C PRO A 218 5.59 11.66 6.65
N PHE A 219 4.94 12.48 5.82
CA PHE A 219 3.88 13.37 6.26
C PHE A 219 2.74 12.58 6.90
N GLY A 220 2.33 13.06 8.07
CA GLY A 220 1.14 12.61 8.77
C GLY A 220 0.58 13.74 9.62
N PHE A 221 -0.68 13.63 9.99
CA PHE A 221 -1.30 14.53 10.96
C PHE A 221 -2.05 13.72 12.00
N VAL A 222 -2.12 14.26 13.21
CA VAL A 222 -2.79 13.62 14.34
C VAL A 222 -3.75 14.63 14.95
N VAL A 223 -5.02 14.26 15.04
CA VAL A 223 -6.02 15.02 15.77
C VAL A 223 -6.25 14.33 17.12
N ARG A 224 -6.16 15.09 18.21
CA ARG A 224 -6.42 14.59 19.56
C ARG A 224 -7.56 15.35 20.18
N ARG A 225 -8.44 14.64 20.89
CA ARG A 225 -9.48 15.26 21.71
C ARG A 225 -8.84 15.99 22.89
N LYS A 226 -9.05 17.31 23.01
CA LYS A 226 -8.41 18.15 24.03
C LYS A 226 -8.74 17.71 25.45
N SER A 227 -9.99 17.29 25.71
CA SER A 227 -10.44 16.89 27.05
C SER A 227 -9.87 15.56 27.57
N SER A 228 -9.40 14.68 26.69
CA SER A 228 -8.96 13.32 27.09
C SER A 228 -7.58 12.92 26.56
N GLY A 229 -7.00 13.68 25.64
CA GLY A 229 -5.76 13.34 24.95
C GLY A 229 -5.86 12.20 23.93
N ARG A 230 -7.04 11.57 23.77
CA ARG A 230 -7.28 10.46 22.84
C ARG A 230 -7.03 10.88 21.39
N VAL A 231 -6.22 10.09 20.67
CA VAL A 231 -6.08 10.19 19.20
C VAL A 231 -7.37 9.72 18.54
N LEU A 232 -7.87 10.51 17.60
CA LEU A 232 -9.10 10.24 16.85
C LEU A 232 -8.80 9.54 15.52
#